data_AF-A0A7C5IWL0-F1
#
_entry.id   AF-A0A7C5IWL0-F1
#
_cell.length_a   1.000
_cell.length_b   1.000
_cell.length_c   1.000
_cell.angle_alpha   90.00
_cell.angle_beta   90.00
_cell.angle_gamma   90.00
#
_symmetry.space_group_name_H-M   'P 1'
#
loop_
_entity.id
_entity.type
_entity.pdbx_description
1 polymer ?
#
loop_
_entity_poly.entity_id
_entity_poly.type
_entity_poly.pdbx_seq_one_letter_code
_entity_poly.pdbx_strand_id
1 'polypeptide(L)'
;VKNAGFLGTTGTAKGKIFDKALGRVSVKVVYPSPRSQERVMEAIYSFIKAGKIPDGRRIVLEEANRLIDLGADAIICGCTEISLVLKDGDIARPVIDPLQILARSAVMFALGKVKF
;
A
#
# COMPACT_ATOMS: atom_id res chain seq x y z
N VAL A 1 4.27 -13.67 4.71
CA VAL A 1 3.02 -12.91 4.48
C VAL A 1 2.03 -13.85 3.80
N LYS A 2 0.85 -14.09 4.38
CA LYS A 2 -0.24 -14.86 3.75
C LYS A 2 -1.39 -13.95 3.32
N ASN A 3 -1.64 -12.89 4.08
CA ASN A 3 -2.61 -11.84 3.76
C ASN A 3 -1.90 -10.49 3.68
N ALA A 4 -2.10 -9.74 2.60
CA ALA A 4 -1.52 -8.42 2.42
C ALA A 4 -2.64 -7.37 2.34
N GLY A 5 -2.65 -6.43 3.28
CA GLY A 5 -3.58 -5.31 3.29
C GLY A 5 -3.23 -4.31 2.19
N PHE A 6 -4.21 -3.84 1.43
CA PHE A 6 -4.00 -2.86 0.38
C PHE A 6 -4.52 -1.48 0.79
N LEU A 7 -3.65 -0.46 0.72
CA LEU A 7 -4.07 0.93 0.78
C LEU A 7 -3.72 1.60 -0.55
N GLY A 8 -4.70 2.24 -1.19
CA GLY A 8 -4.50 2.92 -2.46
C GLY A 8 -5.82 3.41 -3.03
N THR A 9 -5.80 3.84 -4.29
CA THR A 9 -7.00 4.40 -4.91
C THR A 9 -8.10 3.36 -5.10
N THR A 10 -9.36 3.81 -5.09
CA THR A 10 -10.53 2.96 -5.38
C THR A 10 -10.43 2.34 -6.77
N GLY A 11 -9.86 3.06 -7.75
CA GLY A 11 -9.63 2.53 -9.09
C GLY A 11 -8.72 1.30 -9.07
N THR A 12 -7.58 1.40 -8.37
CA THR A 12 -6.64 0.28 -8.22
C THR A 12 -7.25 -0.89 -7.45
N ALA A 13 -7.97 -0.62 -6.35
CA ALA A 13 -8.63 -1.66 -5.56
C ALA A 13 -9.67 -2.44 -6.38
N LYS A 14 -10.53 -1.72 -7.14
CA LYS A 14 -11.52 -2.35 -8.03
C LYS A 14 -10.87 -3.10 -9.19
N GLY A 15 -9.75 -2.61 -9.69
CA GLY A 15 -8.98 -3.26 -10.75
C GLY A 15 -8.33 -4.58 -10.34
N LYS A 16 -8.21 -4.86 -9.03
CA LYS A 16 -7.68 -6.12 -8.48
C LYS A 16 -6.34 -6.56 -9.09
N ILE A 17 -5.49 -5.59 -9.46
CA ILE A 17 -4.19 -5.87 -10.10
C ILE A 17 -3.26 -6.65 -9.16
N PHE A 18 -3.37 -6.40 -7.85
CA PHE A 18 -2.59 -7.09 -6.83
C PHE A 18 -3.10 -8.51 -6.59
N ASP A 19 -4.41 -8.78 -6.65
CA ASP A 19 -4.97 -10.13 -6.49
C ASP A 19 -4.38 -11.09 -7.51
N LYS A 20 -4.34 -10.67 -8.78
CA LYS A 20 -3.81 -11.50 -9.87
C LYS A 20 -2.33 -11.80 -9.68
N ALA A 21 -1.53 -10.81 -9.27
CA ALA A 21 -0.09 -10.98 -9.09
C ALA A 21 0.23 -11.81 -7.84
N LEU A 22 -0.38 -11.48 -6.70
CA LEU A 22 -0.12 -12.10 -5.40
C LEU A 22 -0.78 -13.47 -5.25
N GLY A 23 -1.90 -13.71 -5.94
CA GLY A 23 -2.54 -15.02 -5.98
C GLY A 23 -1.64 -16.12 -6.58
N ARG A 24 -0.73 -15.76 -7.49
CA ARG A 24 0.26 -16.71 -8.07
C ARG A 24 1.25 -17.25 -7.04
N VAL A 25 1.42 -16.55 -5.93
CA VAL A 25 2.28 -16.95 -4.81
C VAL A 25 1.47 -17.21 -3.55
N SER A 26 0.17 -17.52 -3.72
CA SER A 26 -0.77 -17.86 -2.63
C SER A 26 -0.92 -16.80 -1.55
N VAL A 27 -0.73 -15.52 -1.90
CA VAL A 27 -0.99 -14.37 -1.01
C VAL A 27 -2.34 -13.76 -1.36
N LYS A 28 -3.21 -13.60 -0.36
CA LYS A 28 -4.52 -12.95 -0.50
C LYS A 28 -4.42 -11.46 -0.22
N VAL A 29 -5.20 -10.66 -0.94
CA VAL A 29 -5.28 -9.22 -0.69
C VAL A 29 -6.46 -8.93 0.24
N VAL A 30 -6.21 -8.16 1.30
CA VAL A 30 -7.24 -7.66 2.21
C VAL A 30 -7.51 -6.20 1.84
N TYR A 31 -8.74 -5.91 1.44
CA TYR A 31 -9.13 -4.58 1.02
C TYR A 31 -9.86 -3.83 2.14
N PRO A 32 -9.80 -2.48 2.16
CA PRO A 32 -10.58 -1.69 3.09
C PRO A 32 -12.08 -1.91 2.87
N SER A 33 -12.87 -1.76 3.94
CA SER A 33 -14.34 -1.62 3.82
C SER A 33 -14.71 -0.43 2.93
N PRO A 34 -15.93 -0.31 2.39
CA PRO A 34 -16.34 0.85 1.59
C PRO A 34 -16.08 2.20 2.28
N ARG A 35 -16.43 2.30 3.57
CA ARG A 35 -16.18 3.50 4.39
C ARG A 35 -14.68 3.76 4.59
N SER A 36 -13.90 2.72 4.87
CA SER A 36 -12.45 2.85 4.97
C SER A 36 -11.82 3.27 3.63
N GLN A 37 -12.31 2.74 2.52
CA GLN A 37 -11.83 3.09 1.18
C GLN A 37 -12.10 4.56 0.84
N GLU A 38 -13.24 5.12 1.25
CA GLU A 38 -13.52 6.57 1.16
C GLU A 38 -12.50 7.39 1.95
N ARG A 39 -12.17 6.97 3.17
CA ARG A 39 -11.16 7.64 4.00
C ARG A 39 -9.75 7.55 3.40
N VAL A 40 -9.39 6.41 2.81
CA VAL A 40 -8.12 6.27 2.07
C VAL A 40 -8.07 7.23 0.88
N MET A 41 -9.17 7.35 0.11
CA MET A 41 -9.26 8.31 -0.99
C MET A 41 -9.14 9.76 -0.51
N GLU A 42 -9.80 10.11 0.59
CA GLU A 42 -9.70 11.42 1.21
C GLU A 42 -8.26 11.73 1.65
N ALA A 43 -7.61 10.77 2.33
CA ALA A 43 -6.22 10.88 2.73
C ALA A 43 -5.29 11.16 1.54
N ILE A 44 -5.47 10.42 0.43
CA ILE A 44 -4.68 10.60 -0.79
C ILE A 44 -4.93 11.99 -1.41
N TYR A 45 -6.17 12.31 -1.77
CA TYR A 45 -6.48 13.47 -2.62
C TYR A 45 -6.67 14.77 -1.86
N SER A 46 -7.44 14.75 -0.76
CA SER A 46 -7.81 15.96 -0.02
C SER A 46 -6.74 16.40 0.98
N PHE A 47 -5.85 15.49 1.36
CA PHE A 47 -4.80 15.75 2.34
C PHE A 47 -3.39 15.67 1.76
N ILE A 48 -2.87 14.46 1.48
CA ILE A 48 -1.45 14.26 1.13
C ILE A 48 -1.10 15.00 -0.15
N LYS A 49 -1.90 14.80 -1.22
CA LYS A 49 -1.70 15.46 -2.51
C LYS A 49 -1.90 16.98 -2.43
N ALA A 50 -2.68 17.46 -1.47
CA ALA A 50 -2.89 18.89 -1.20
C ALA A 50 -1.84 19.49 -0.24
N GLY A 51 -0.82 18.73 0.16
CA GLY A 51 0.25 19.18 1.05
C GLY A 51 -0.08 19.14 2.55
N LYS A 52 -1.26 18.67 2.94
CA LYS A 52 -1.68 18.50 4.34
C LYS A 52 -1.22 17.15 4.88
N ILE A 53 0.10 16.98 4.96
CA ILE A 53 0.75 15.68 5.23
C ILE A 53 0.36 15.07 6.59
N PRO A 54 0.32 15.81 7.72
CA PRO A 54 0.02 15.21 9.02
C PRO A 54 -1.37 14.59 9.11
N ASP A 55 -2.39 15.27 8.58
CA ASP A 55 -3.77 14.78 8.56
C ASP A 55 -3.92 13.51 7.72
N GLY A 56 -3.33 13.54 6.52
CA GLY A 56 -3.31 12.39 5.63
C GLY A 56 -2.57 11.19 6.24
N ARG A 57 -1.40 11.43 6.86
CA ARG A 57 -0.62 10.39 7.56
C ARG A 57 -1.44 9.74 8.66
N ARG A 58 -2.14 10.52 9.49
CA ARG A 58 -2.98 10.00 10.57
C ARG A 58 -4.04 9.04 10.02
N ILE A 59 -4.75 9.44 8.96
CA ILE A 59 -5.77 8.58 8.34
C ILE A 59 -5.14 7.30 7.78
N VAL A 60 -4.01 7.39 7.08
CA VAL A 60 -3.31 6.22 6.53
C VAL A 60 -2.90 5.23 7.63
N LEU A 61 -2.36 5.71 8.76
CA LEU A 61 -1.99 4.86 9.89
C LEU A 61 -3.22 4.19 10.52
N GLU A 62 -4.33 4.91 10.68
CA GLU A 62 -5.57 4.33 11.18
C GLU A 62 -6.10 3.22 10.26
N GLU A 63 -6.16 3.45 8.95
CA GLU A 63 -6.65 2.44 8.00
C GLU A 63 -5.68 1.25 7.85
N ALA A 64 -4.37 1.49 7.97
CA ALA A 64 -3.38 0.41 8.01
C ALA A 64 -3.63 -0.51 9.21
N ASN A 65 -3.82 0.05 10.41
CA ASN A 65 -4.11 -0.74 11.60
C ASN A 65 -5.46 -1.47 11.51
N ARG A 66 -6.50 -0.85 10.94
CA ARG A 66 -7.76 -1.56 10.68
C ARG A 66 -7.59 -2.76 9.76
N LEU A 67 -6.75 -2.67 8.74
CA LEU A 67 -6.44 -3.82 7.88
C LEU A 67 -5.67 -4.91 8.63
N ILE A 68 -4.79 -4.53 9.56
CA ILE A 68 -4.09 -5.48 10.45
C ILE A 68 -5.10 -6.20 11.35
N ASP A 69 -6.05 -5.49 11.93
CA ASP A 69 -7.13 -6.07 12.74
C ASP A 69 -8.03 -7.03 11.93
N LEU A 70 -8.14 -6.79 10.62
CA LEU A 70 -8.81 -7.69 9.67
C LEU A 70 -7.93 -8.85 9.18
N GLY A 71 -6.73 -9.02 9.74
CA GLY A 71 -5.84 -10.15 9.50
C GLY A 71 -4.77 -9.92 8.42
N ALA A 72 -4.48 -8.67 8.05
CA ALA A 72 -3.33 -8.37 7.19
C ALA A 72 -2.00 -8.61 7.93
N ASP A 73 -1.12 -9.41 7.34
CA ASP A 73 0.22 -9.69 7.86
C ASP A 73 1.26 -8.66 7.42
N ALA A 74 0.92 -7.84 6.42
CA ALA A 74 1.74 -6.75 5.86
C ALA A 74 0.81 -5.74 5.16
N ILE A 75 1.26 -4.51 4.97
CA ILE A 75 0.52 -3.45 4.28
C ILE A 75 1.24 -3.04 2.99
N ILE A 76 0.50 -3.00 1.88
CA ILE A 76 0.95 -2.56 0.57
C ILE A 76 0.63 -1.08 0.39
N CYS A 77 1.65 -0.26 0.12
CA CYS A 77 1.50 1.12 -0.33
C CYS A 77 1.11 1.15 -1.81
N GLY A 78 -0.17 0.94 -2.11
CA GLY A 78 -0.73 0.87 -3.47
C GLY A 78 -0.86 2.21 -4.20
N CYS A 79 -0.37 3.30 -3.61
CA CYS A 79 -0.38 4.64 -4.19
C CYS A 79 0.84 5.42 -3.69
N THR A 80 1.44 6.25 -4.54
CA THR A 80 2.70 6.94 -4.25
C THR A 80 2.61 7.93 -3.09
N GLU A 81 1.43 8.51 -2.86
CA GLU A 81 1.11 9.36 -1.72
C GLU A 81 1.20 8.58 -0.42
N ILE A 82 0.81 7.30 -0.41
CA ILE A 82 0.90 6.45 0.77
C ILE A 82 2.36 6.10 1.05
N SER A 83 3.16 5.84 0.01
CA SER A 83 4.60 5.66 0.13
C SER A 83 5.29 6.86 0.80
N LEU A 84 4.75 8.08 0.69
CA LEU A 84 5.32 9.26 1.35
C LEU A 84 5.13 9.22 2.88
N VAL A 85 3.99 8.70 3.35
CA VAL A 85 3.55 8.85 4.74
C VAL A 85 3.47 7.56 5.54
N LEU A 86 3.74 6.40 4.95
CA LEU A 86 3.77 5.11 5.65
C LEU A 86 5.09 4.39 5.34
N LYS A 87 5.89 4.16 6.37
CA LYS A 87 7.20 3.51 6.31
C LYS A 87 7.25 2.27 7.19
N ASP A 88 8.20 1.40 6.90
CA ASP A 88 8.48 0.24 7.75
C ASP A 88 8.86 0.71 9.16
N GLY A 89 8.28 0.09 10.19
CA GLY A 89 8.41 0.52 11.59
C GLY A 89 7.34 1.50 12.08
N ASP A 90 6.54 2.12 11.20
CA ASP A 90 5.42 3.00 11.61
C ASP A 90 4.22 2.21 12.19
N ILE A 91 4.13 0.92 11.85
CA ILE A 91 3.07 0.00 12.27
C ILE A 91 3.70 -1.34 12.67
N ALA A 92 2.95 -2.18 13.40
CA ALA A 92 3.45 -3.46 13.92
C ALA A 92 3.67 -4.55 12.85
N ARG A 93 3.36 -4.27 11.58
CA ARG A 93 3.49 -5.21 10.46
C ARG A 93 4.40 -4.64 9.35
N PRO A 94 5.06 -5.49 8.55
CA PRO A 94 5.88 -5.02 7.44
C PRO A 94 5.12 -4.11 6.47
N VAL A 95 5.79 -3.05 6.00
CA VAL A 95 5.29 -2.18 4.93
C VAL A 95 5.97 -2.53 3.61
N ILE A 96 5.16 -2.89 2.63
CA ILE A 96 5.58 -3.23 1.27
C ILE A 96 5.29 -2.02 0.38
N ASP A 97 6.35 -1.40 -0.14
CA ASP A 97 6.25 -0.24 -1.02
C ASP A 97 6.65 -0.63 -2.47
N PRO A 98 5.66 -0.88 -3.36
CA PRO A 98 5.92 -1.24 -4.75
C PRO A 98 6.73 -0.20 -5.51
N LEU A 99 6.59 1.09 -5.20
CA LEU A 99 7.38 2.15 -5.84
C LEU A 99 8.87 1.97 -5.51
N GLN A 100 9.19 1.75 -4.25
CA GLN A 100 10.58 1.57 -3.81
C GLN A 100 11.18 0.25 -4.31
N ILE A 101 10.38 -0.81 -4.34
CA ILE A 101 10.79 -2.10 -4.90
C ILE A 101 11.07 -1.95 -6.40
N LEU A 102 10.18 -1.31 -7.16
CA LEU A 102 10.36 -1.10 -8.59
C LEU A 102 11.60 -0.23 -8.88
N ALA A 103 11.79 0.87 -8.13
CA ALA A 103 12.95 1.74 -8.29
C ALA A 103 14.27 0.98 -8.06
N ARG A 104 14.34 0.17 -6.98
CA ARG A 104 15.51 -0.69 -6.72
C ARG A 104 15.73 -1.71 -7.82
N SER A 105 14.68 -2.38 -8.29
CA SER A 105 14.76 -3.34 -9.39
C SER A 105 15.22 -2.70 -10.70
N ALA A 106 14.76 -1.48 -11.01
CA ALA A 106 15.19 -0.75 -12.20
C ALA A 106 16.69 -0.42 -12.15
N VAL A 107 17.21 0.02 -11.00
CA VAL A 107 18.66 0.25 -10.82
C VAL A 107 19.44 -1.05 -10.96
N MET A 108 18.97 -2.15 -10.35
CA MET A 108 19.64 -3.44 -10.48
C MET A 108 19.65 -3.96 -11.92
N PHE A 109 18.57 -3.76 -12.67
CA PHE A 109 18.50 -4.10 -14.08
C PHE A 109 19.50 -3.27 -14.90
N ALA A 110 19.56 -1.97 -14.69
CA ALA A 110 20.51 -1.08 -15.38
C ALA A 110 21.98 -1.46 -15.10
N LEU A 111 22.27 -2.01 -13.92
CA LEU A 111 23.59 -2.52 -13.54
C LEU A 111 23.83 -3.98 -13.97
N GLY A 112 22.91 -4.61 -14.72
CA GLY A 112 23.04 -5.99 -15.18
C GLY A 112 22.91 -7.05 -14.08
N LYS A 113 22.40 -6.70 -12.90
CA LYS A 113 22.27 -7.59 -11.73
C LYS A 113 20.97 -8.41 -11.71
N VAL A 114 19.97 -8.00 -12.48
CA VAL A 114 18.67 -8.68 -12.60
C VAL A 114 18.26 -8.72 -14.08
N LYS A 115 17.63 -9.82 -14.51
CA LYS A 115 17.00 -9.97 -15.83
C LYS A 115 15.49 -10.18 -15.64
N PHE A 116 14.67 -9.66 -16.55
CA PHE A 116 13.22 -9.84 -16.57
C PHE A 116 12.81 -10.93 -17.55
#